data_AF-A0AAX0VQ91-F1
#
_entry.id   AF-A0AAX0VQ91-F1
#
_cell.length_a   1.000
_cell.length_b   1.000
_cell.length_c   1.000
_cell.angle_alpha   90.00
_cell.angle_beta   90.00
_cell.angle_gamma   90.00
#
_symmetry.space_group_name_H-M   'P 1'
#
loop_
_entity.id
_entity.type
_entity.pdbx_description
1 polymer ?
#
loop_
_entity_poly.entity_id
_entity_poly.type
_entity_poly.pdbx_seq_one_letter_code
_entity_poly.pdbx_strand_id
1 'polypeptide(L)'
;MTLALATPSASAAPTTEPAKRSPAPSRLHTFAMGDTLASIATQYAATIATLRSLNPGRDLDTLKPGDRLVVPSAAAHPLPKLNSPDPQASTDAQDEQARELAAMASGTGNFLSNNPDSDAAAAMARGLATREASSQAQQWLSRFGTARVQIDVDDKFSLKNSQVELLAPLHDTPEQLLFTQGSVHRKDDRQQTTLGLGVRRFNDGYMLGANSFLDYDLSRQHARLGLGVEYWRDFLKVNANSYTRLTGWKDSPDVEDYQERPANGWDLRTEAWLPSMPQLGGKLSYEQYYGDEVGLFGKDNRKKDPSAVTVGLTYTPIPLLTLSADQRKGNGGNETTVGAEFSYQIGEPWAKQVDPAGVGALRTLAGSRYDLVERNNHIVLEYRKKQVIQMAAAAHVSGQGGETKSLSVWVNSKYPLSHIDWTAPALLQAGGRLVHDGGPHYSVVLPDYQTQQTNVYTLHGVAVDSKGNRSGRSETRVTVNAPAVSARHSTFTPAHTVLPADGKTQQTLTLAIR
;
A
#
# COMPACT_ATOMS: atom_id res chain seq x y z
N MET A 1 -47.52 -16.42 86.60
CA MET A 1 -46.47 -15.47 86.20
C MET A 1 -46.83 -15.00 84.80
N THR A 2 -47.33 -13.77 84.74
CA THR A 2 -48.03 -13.14 83.62
C THR A 2 -47.04 -12.26 82.85
N LEU A 3 -47.15 -12.16 81.52
CA LEU A 3 -46.99 -10.95 80.68
C LEU A 3 -47.02 -11.41 79.21
N ALA A 4 -48.08 -11.18 78.43
CA ALA A 4 -48.58 -9.95 77.80
C ALA A 4 -48.05 -9.78 76.36
N LEU A 5 -48.99 -9.83 75.40
CA LEU A 5 -48.81 -9.48 74.00
C LEU A 5 -48.60 -7.97 73.81
N ALA A 6 -47.76 -7.58 72.84
CA ALA A 6 -47.81 -6.26 72.21
C ALA A 6 -47.41 -6.36 70.73
N THR A 7 -48.18 -5.69 69.88
CA THR A 7 -48.13 -5.59 68.41
C THR A 7 -46.89 -4.88 67.87
N PRO A 8 -46.46 -5.15 66.60
CA PRO A 8 -45.37 -4.41 65.98
C PRO A 8 -45.83 -3.02 65.51
N SER A 9 -45.07 -1.99 65.92
CA SER A 9 -45.18 -0.62 65.45
C SER A 9 -44.23 -0.41 64.26
N ALA A 10 -44.72 0.26 63.21
CA ALA A 10 -43.94 0.61 62.02
C ALA A 10 -42.83 1.61 62.37
N SER A 11 -41.58 1.26 62.05
CA SER A 11 -40.43 2.16 62.16
C SER A 11 -40.05 2.70 60.78
N ALA A 12 -39.93 4.03 60.72
CA ALA A 12 -39.71 4.84 59.54
C ALA A 12 -38.28 4.67 58.95
N ALA A 13 -38.19 4.94 57.65
CA ALA A 13 -36.96 4.99 56.86
C ALA A 13 -35.95 6.05 57.39
N PRO A 14 -34.63 5.79 57.30
CA PRO A 14 -33.62 6.78 57.67
C PRO A 14 -33.59 7.91 56.64
N THR A 15 -33.72 9.14 57.14
CA THR A 15 -33.53 10.38 56.36
C THR A 15 -32.03 10.58 56.15
N THR A 16 -31.58 10.59 54.89
CA THR A 16 -30.20 10.90 54.52
C THR A 16 -29.91 12.39 54.72
N GLU A 17 -28.99 12.67 55.64
CA GLU A 17 -28.35 13.96 55.86
C GLU A 17 -27.52 14.36 54.61
N PRO A 18 -27.52 15.63 54.18
CA PRO A 18 -26.73 16.06 53.03
C PRO A 18 -25.22 15.99 53.37
N ALA A 19 -24.48 15.22 52.57
CA ALA A 19 -23.03 15.06 52.69
C ALA A 19 -22.30 16.42 52.65
N LYS A 20 -21.51 16.69 53.70
CA LYS A 20 -20.52 17.79 53.73
C LYS A 20 -19.53 17.60 52.57
N ARG A 21 -19.51 18.55 51.63
CA ARG A 21 -18.50 18.61 50.56
C ARG A 21 -17.09 18.70 51.19
N SER A 22 -16.22 17.76 50.84
CA SER A 22 -14.79 17.86 51.08
C SER A 22 -14.24 19.15 50.44
N PRO A 23 -13.36 19.91 51.10
CA PRO A 23 -12.79 21.13 50.53
C PRO A 23 -11.95 20.78 49.29
N ALA A 24 -12.11 21.57 48.22
CA ALA A 24 -11.31 21.46 47.01
C ALA A 24 -9.81 21.62 47.35
N PRO A 25 -8.89 20.93 46.65
CA PRO A 25 -7.46 21.04 46.93
C PRO A 25 -6.98 22.48 46.78
N SER A 26 -6.38 23.02 47.85
CA SER A 26 -5.89 24.40 47.94
C SER A 26 -4.39 24.44 48.21
N ARG A 27 -3.70 25.47 47.70
CA ARG A 27 -2.29 25.76 47.95
C ARG A 27 -2.09 27.18 48.48
N LEU A 28 -0.92 27.50 49.02
CA LEU A 28 -0.55 28.83 49.51
C LEU A 28 0.23 29.61 48.44
N HIS A 29 -0.22 30.83 48.15
CA HIS A 29 0.49 31.83 47.34
C HIS A 29 1.07 32.90 48.25
N THR A 30 2.31 33.34 48.01
CA THR A 30 2.90 34.48 48.72
C THR A 30 2.72 35.72 47.85
N PHE A 31 1.96 36.70 48.34
CA PHE A 31 1.67 37.95 47.66
C PHE A 31 2.98 38.69 47.36
N ALA A 32 3.25 39.00 46.10
CA ALA A 32 4.49 39.64 45.65
C ALA A 32 4.28 41.13 45.32
N MET A 33 5.38 41.86 45.13
CA MET A 33 5.32 43.25 44.68
C MET A 33 4.74 43.33 43.27
N GLY A 34 3.58 43.98 43.11
CA GLY A 34 2.86 44.05 41.83
C GLY A 34 1.67 43.08 41.71
N ASP A 35 1.47 42.19 42.68
CA ASP A 35 0.27 41.35 42.71
C ASP A 35 -0.98 42.17 43.01
N THR A 36 -2.09 41.78 42.38
CA THR A 36 -3.45 42.22 42.70
C THR A 36 -4.34 41.00 42.87
N LEU A 37 -5.48 41.13 43.56
CA LEU A 37 -6.43 40.03 43.65
C LEU A 37 -6.92 39.56 42.28
N ALA A 38 -7.02 40.47 41.30
CA ALA A 38 -7.41 40.16 39.94
C ALA A 38 -6.32 39.36 39.19
N SER A 39 -5.05 39.74 39.33
CA SER A 39 -3.93 39.01 38.70
C SER A 39 -3.77 37.62 39.29
N ILE A 40 -3.94 37.47 40.61
CA ILE A 40 -3.92 36.16 41.27
C ILE A 40 -5.16 35.34 40.88
N ALA A 41 -6.37 35.90 40.88
CA ALA A 41 -7.56 35.18 40.44
C ALA A 41 -7.39 34.62 39.01
N THR A 42 -6.80 35.43 38.12
CA THR A 42 -6.47 35.04 36.75
C THR A 42 -5.41 33.93 36.71
N GLN A 43 -4.30 34.10 37.45
CA GLN A 43 -3.19 33.14 37.50
C GLN A 43 -3.63 31.75 37.98
N TYR A 44 -4.63 31.68 38.86
CA TYR A 44 -5.13 30.44 39.44
C TYR A 44 -6.48 29.99 38.87
N ALA A 45 -6.91 30.58 37.75
CA ALA A 45 -8.19 30.28 37.07
C ALA A 45 -9.40 30.26 38.03
N ALA A 46 -9.47 31.26 38.92
CA ALA A 46 -10.48 31.40 39.96
C ALA A 46 -11.18 32.76 39.85
N THR A 47 -12.32 32.91 40.54
CA THR A 47 -12.93 34.23 40.72
C THR A 47 -12.46 34.87 42.02
N ILE A 48 -12.53 36.20 42.13
CA ILE A 48 -12.25 36.90 43.39
C ILE A 48 -13.18 36.41 44.52
N ALA A 49 -14.42 36.05 44.19
CA ALA A 49 -15.36 35.44 45.14
C ALA A 49 -14.85 34.09 45.66
N THR A 50 -14.26 33.26 44.78
CA THR A 50 -13.61 32.00 45.17
C THR A 50 -12.44 32.25 46.10
N LEU A 51 -11.57 33.23 45.79
CA LEU A 51 -10.45 33.60 46.67
C LEU A 51 -10.91 34.07 48.05
N ARG A 52 -11.97 34.89 48.12
CA ARG A 52 -12.58 35.32 49.40
C ARG A 52 -13.17 34.14 50.17
N SER A 53 -13.82 33.19 49.49
CA SER A 53 -14.40 32.01 50.15
C SER A 53 -13.33 31.06 50.74
N LEU A 54 -12.14 31.03 50.14
CA LEU A 54 -11.01 30.21 50.61
C LEU A 54 -10.23 30.85 51.76
N ASN A 55 -10.45 32.15 52.03
CA ASN A 55 -9.75 32.90 53.07
C ASN A 55 -10.76 33.61 54.00
N PRO A 56 -11.66 32.86 54.67
CA PRO A 56 -12.68 33.44 55.54
C PRO A 56 -12.04 34.19 56.72
N GLY A 57 -12.59 35.36 57.06
CA GLY A 57 -12.11 36.19 58.18
C GLY A 57 -10.89 37.06 57.87
N ARG A 58 -10.40 37.07 56.63
CA ARG A 58 -9.33 37.97 56.18
C ARG A 58 -9.85 38.99 55.18
N ASP A 59 -9.52 40.26 55.40
CA ASP A 59 -9.70 41.28 54.37
C ASP A 59 -8.60 41.13 53.31
N LEU A 60 -9.02 40.78 52.10
CA LEU A 60 -8.11 40.53 50.98
C LEU A 60 -7.73 41.81 50.23
N ASP A 61 -8.43 42.91 50.47
CA ASP A 61 -8.16 44.19 49.80
C ASP A 61 -6.98 44.95 50.46
N THR A 62 -6.48 44.48 51.60
CA THR A 62 -5.38 45.10 52.37
C THR A 62 -4.05 44.34 52.32
N LEU A 63 -3.93 43.33 51.45
CA LEU A 63 -2.74 42.47 51.35
C LEU A 63 -1.46 43.25 51.00
N LYS A 64 -0.34 42.88 51.62
CA LYS A 64 0.98 43.45 51.34
C LYS A 64 1.95 42.39 50.82
N PRO A 65 2.99 42.77 50.07
CA PRO A 65 4.03 41.84 49.68
C PRO A 65 4.60 41.07 50.88
N GLY A 66 4.64 39.74 50.80
CA GLY A 66 5.00 38.81 51.87
C GLY A 66 3.82 38.09 52.52
N ASP A 67 2.59 38.56 52.31
CA ASP A 67 1.38 37.92 52.85
C ASP A 67 1.06 36.59 52.17
N ARG A 68 0.63 35.59 52.94
CA ARG A 68 0.23 34.28 52.39
C ARG A 68 -1.27 34.18 52.14
N LEU A 69 -1.68 33.88 50.92
CA LEU A 69 -3.07 33.75 50.47
C LEU A 69 -3.37 32.29 50.07
N VAL A 70 -4.49 31.73 50.52
CA VAL A 70 -4.93 30.40 50.09
C VAL A 70 -5.62 30.50 48.72
N VAL A 71 -5.16 29.72 47.76
CA VAL A 71 -5.58 29.73 46.36
C VAL A 71 -5.90 28.30 45.88
N PRO A 72 -6.76 28.09 44.88
CA PRO A 72 -7.08 26.75 44.40
C PRO A 72 -5.89 26.09 43.67
N SER A 73 -5.80 24.75 43.70
CA SER A 73 -4.69 23.99 43.12
C SER A 73 -4.81 23.67 41.60
N ALA A 74 -5.69 24.37 40.85
CA ALA A 74 -6.11 24.15 39.44
C ALA A 74 -7.00 22.89 39.24
N ALA A 75 -8.05 22.86 38.40
CA ALA A 75 -8.92 23.88 37.81
C ALA A 75 -10.36 23.36 37.92
N ALA A 76 -11.18 23.94 38.80
CA ALA A 76 -12.62 23.72 38.75
C ALA A 76 -13.17 24.66 37.67
N HIS A 77 -13.48 24.11 36.49
CA HIS A 77 -14.25 24.87 35.49
C HIS A 77 -15.61 25.24 36.12
N PRO A 78 -16.00 26.53 36.16
CA PRO A 78 -17.38 26.87 36.40
C PRO A 78 -18.20 26.37 35.21
N LEU A 79 -19.31 25.68 35.47
CA LEU A 79 -20.31 25.34 34.46
C LEU A 79 -20.65 26.59 33.61
N PRO A 80 -20.70 26.49 32.27
CA PRO A 80 -21.19 27.59 31.45
C PRO A 80 -22.66 27.86 31.81
N LYS A 81 -22.96 29.11 32.16
CA LYS A 81 -24.34 29.59 32.19
C LYS A 81 -24.86 29.60 30.77
N LEU A 82 -25.91 28.82 30.50
CA LEU A 82 -26.72 28.96 29.29
C LEU A 82 -27.22 30.40 29.20
N ASN A 83 -26.86 31.12 28.14
CA ASN A 83 -27.69 32.11 27.47
C ASN A 83 -27.12 32.45 26.07
N SER A 84 -27.94 32.16 25.06
CA SER A 84 -28.01 32.67 23.67
C SER A 84 -26.83 32.47 22.70
N PRO A 85 -27.10 32.00 21.45
CA PRO A 85 -26.07 31.75 20.44
C PRO A 85 -25.59 33.06 19.79
N ASP A 86 -24.27 33.27 19.81
CA ASP A 86 -23.58 34.33 19.07
C ASP A 86 -23.22 33.83 17.65
N PRO A 87 -23.68 34.48 16.57
CA PRO A 87 -23.42 34.08 15.19
C PRO A 87 -21.95 34.17 14.73
N GLN A 88 -21.03 34.72 15.53
CA GLN A 88 -19.61 34.86 15.11
C GLN A 88 -18.75 33.61 15.38
N ALA A 89 -19.21 32.68 16.23
CA ALA A 89 -18.44 31.47 16.58
C ALA A 89 -18.33 30.42 15.45
N SER A 90 -19.20 30.48 14.44
CA SER A 90 -19.20 29.51 13.33
C SER A 90 -18.15 29.82 12.26
N THR A 91 -17.78 31.08 12.08
CA THR A 91 -16.78 31.52 11.09
C THR A 91 -15.35 31.23 11.56
N ASP A 92 -15.06 31.44 12.85
CA ASP A 92 -13.72 31.17 13.41
C ASP A 92 -13.40 29.67 13.45
N ALA A 93 -14.39 28.83 13.74
CA ALA A 93 -14.21 27.36 13.76
C ALA A 93 -13.95 26.78 12.36
N GLN A 94 -14.58 27.35 11.32
CA GLN A 94 -14.38 26.95 9.93
C GLN A 94 -13.01 27.40 9.39
N ASP A 95 -12.57 28.61 9.76
CA ASP A 95 -11.25 29.13 9.39
C ASP A 95 -10.10 28.41 10.13
N GLU A 96 -10.32 27.98 11.38
CA GLU A 96 -9.36 27.17 12.12
C GLU A 96 -9.24 25.75 11.55
N GLN A 97 -10.37 25.11 11.21
CA GLN A 97 -10.39 23.83 10.49
C GLN A 97 -9.73 23.90 9.11
N ALA A 98 -9.95 25.00 8.37
CA ALA A 98 -9.30 25.21 7.07
C ALA A 98 -7.78 25.44 7.21
N ARG A 99 -7.33 26.14 8.26
CA ARG A 99 -5.90 26.34 8.57
C ARG A 99 -5.24 25.06 9.07
N GLU A 100 -5.93 24.23 9.84
CA GLU A 100 -5.45 22.93 10.32
C GLU A 100 -5.40 21.88 9.19
N LEU A 101 -6.40 21.85 8.31
CA LEU A 101 -6.39 21.04 7.08
C LEU A 101 -5.28 21.53 6.13
N ALA A 102 -5.06 22.83 6.02
CA ALA A 102 -3.94 23.40 5.29
C ALA A 102 -2.59 23.05 5.94
N ALA A 103 -2.49 22.94 7.27
CA ALA A 103 -1.28 22.52 7.97
C ALA A 103 -1.00 21.01 7.78
N MET A 104 -2.03 20.15 7.83
CA MET A 104 -1.92 18.74 7.43
C MET A 104 -1.54 18.63 5.95
N ALA A 105 -2.22 19.35 5.05
CA ALA A 105 -1.95 19.34 3.62
C ALA A 105 -0.58 19.95 3.27
N SER A 106 -0.07 20.91 4.05
CA SER A 106 1.29 21.46 3.90
C SER A 106 2.34 20.51 4.46
N GLY A 107 2.05 19.80 5.56
CA GLY A 107 2.90 18.72 6.07
C GLY A 107 2.98 17.53 5.12
N THR A 108 1.84 17.14 4.54
CA THR A 108 1.73 16.13 3.49
C THR A 108 2.32 16.63 2.17
N GLY A 109 2.18 17.91 1.83
CA GLY A 109 2.77 18.54 0.65
C GLY A 109 4.30 18.55 0.72
N ASN A 110 4.87 18.93 1.87
CA ASN A 110 6.31 18.83 2.13
C ASN A 110 6.80 17.37 2.18
N PHE A 111 5.98 16.44 2.68
CA PHE A 111 6.26 15.00 2.67
C PHE A 111 6.29 14.43 1.23
N LEU A 112 5.35 14.85 0.38
CA LEU A 112 5.27 14.44 -1.02
C LEU A 112 6.33 15.14 -1.91
N SER A 113 6.78 16.35 -1.55
CA SER A 113 7.75 17.12 -2.33
C SER A 113 9.21 16.80 -2.04
N ASN A 114 9.55 16.27 -0.86
CA ASN A 114 10.94 16.14 -0.39
C ASN A 114 11.45 14.71 -0.23
N ASN A 115 11.06 13.76 -1.10
CA ASN A 115 11.48 12.35 -1.05
C ASN A 115 11.31 11.73 0.36
N PRO A 116 10.12 11.19 0.68
CA PRO A 116 9.79 10.84 2.05
C PRO A 116 10.60 9.63 2.56
N ASP A 117 11.51 9.89 3.51
CA ASP A 117 12.32 8.89 4.22
C ASP A 117 11.71 8.49 5.57
N SER A 118 12.19 7.38 6.15
CA SER A 118 11.71 6.81 7.42
C SER A 118 11.76 7.77 8.61
N ASP A 119 12.67 8.76 8.56
CA ASP A 119 12.80 9.79 9.60
C ASP A 119 11.66 10.80 9.60
N ALA A 120 11.00 11.02 8.46
CA ALA A 120 9.85 11.91 8.34
C ALA A 120 8.59 11.28 8.95
N ALA A 121 8.38 9.97 8.73
CA ALA A 121 7.32 9.21 9.39
C ALA A 121 7.59 9.06 10.90
N ALA A 122 8.84 8.84 11.30
CA ALA A 122 9.24 8.84 12.70
C ALA A 122 9.13 10.25 13.33
N ALA A 123 9.33 11.33 12.59
CA ALA A 123 9.09 12.70 13.05
C ALA A 123 7.59 12.99 13.22
N MET A 124 6.74 12.44 12.36
CA MET A 124 5.29 12.47 12.56
C MET A 124 4.90 11.71 13.83
N ALA A 125 5.35 10.47 13.99
CA ALA A 125 5.10 9.67 15.20
C ALA A 125 5.70 10.29 16.49
N ARG A 126 6.90 10.89 16.42
CA ARG A 126 7.50 11.65 17.52
C ARG A 126 6.76 12.95 17.78
N GLY A 127 6.23 13.62 16.77
CA GLY A 127 5.38 14.81 16.92
C GLY A 127 4.02 14.50 17.53
N LEU A 128 3.50 13.29 17.31
CA LEU A 128 2.33 12.74 17.99
C LEU A 128 2.65 12.40 19.45
N ALA A 129 3.78 11.72 19.71
CA ALA A 129 4.19 11.29 21.05
C ALA A 129 4.69 12.44 21.96
N THR A 130 5.35 13.47 21.42
CA THR A 130 5.84 14.63 22.21
C THR A 130 4.71 15.57 22.61
N ARG A 131 3.56 15.50 21.95
CA ARG A 131 2.36 16.26 22.32
C ARG A 131 1.69 15.71 23.58
N GLU A 132 1.73 14.39 23.83
CA GLU A 132 1.15 13.69 24.99
C GLU A 132 1.52 14.30 26.36
N ALA A 133 2.60 15.09 26.43
CA ALA A 133 3.04 15.80 27.64
C ALA A 133 2.39 17.19 27.85
N SER A 134 1.50 17.64 26.95
CA SER A 134 0.87 18.98 27.00
C SER A 134 -0.66 18.90 27.02
N SER A 135 -1.31 19.77 27.80
CA SER A 135 -2.79 19.83 27.89
C SER A 135 -3.49 20.14 26.55
N GLN A 136 -2.77 20.71 25.59
CA GLN A 136 -3.27 20.92 24.22
C GLN A 136 -3.38 19.61 23.42
N ALA A 137 -2.62 18.57 23.78
CA ALA A 137 -2.70 17.28 23.12
C ALA A 137 -3.91 16.45 23.53
N GLN A 138 -4.40 16.54 24.77
CA GLN A 138 -5.69 15.93 25.13
C GLN A 138 -6.85 16.53 24.32
N GLN A 139 -6.81 17.84 24.05
CA GLN A 139 -7.84 18.52 23.27
C GLN A 139 -7.73 18.19 21.76
N TRP A 140 -6.51 18.00 21.26
CA TRP A 140 -6.22 17.51 19.91
C TRP A 140 -6.58 16.03 19.72
N LEU A 141 -6.23 15.16 20.69
CA LEU A 141 -6.56 13.72 20.70
C LEU A 141 -8.07 13.50 20.79
N SER A 142 -8.80 14.31 21.56
CA SER A 142 -10.27 14.22 21.67
C SER A 142 -11.03 14.43 20.34
N ARG A 143 -10.35 14.83 19.26
CA ARG A 143 -10.90 15.01 17.91
C ARG A 143 -10.71 13.77 17.01
N PHE A 144 -10.03 12.73 17.47
CA PHE A 144 -9.84 11.49 16.73
C PHE A 144 -10.85 10.43 17.18
N GLY A 145 -11.26 9.56 16.25
CA GLY A 145 -12.23 8.50 16.52
C GLY A 145 -11.55 7.25 17.03
N THR A 146 -10.67 6.66 16.21
CA THR A 146 -10.04 5.37 16.49
C THR A 146 -8.58 5.37 16.07
N ALA A 147 -7.72 4.86 16.95
CA ALA A 147 -6.34 4.47 16.63
C ALA A 147 -6.22 2.95 16.71
N ARG A 148 -5.57 2.33 15.72
CA ARG A 148 -5.36 0.87 15.67
C ARG A 148 -3.90 0.56 15.46
N VAL A 149 -3.39 -0.39 16.23
CA VAL A 149 -2.09 -1.04 16.01
C VAL A 149 -2.35 -2.50 15.68
N GLN A 150 -1.86 -2.98 14.55
CA GLN A 150 -1.95 -4.39 14.18
C GLN A 150 -0.56 -4.97 13.93
N ILE A 151 -0.39 -6.19 14.43
CA ILE A 151 0.83 -7.00 14.31
C ILE A 151 0.42 -8.37 13.81
N ASP A 152 0.97 -8.79 12.69
CA ASP A 152 0.71 -10.11 12.10
C ASP A 152 2.00 -10.92 11.95
N VAL A 153 1.91 -12.21 12.28
CA VAL A 153 3.01 -13.18 12.15
C VAL A 153 2.59 -14.37 11.29
N ASP A 154 3.58 -15.02 10.65
CA ASP A 154 3.36 -16.26 9.92
C ASP A 154 3.34 -17.50 10.83
N ASP A 155 3.18 -18.68 10.23
CA ASP A 155 3.20 -19.98 10.88
C ASP A 155 4.52 -20.30 11.61
N LYS A 156 5.60 -19.58 11.29
CA LYS A 156 6.91 -19.67 11.94
C LYS A 156 7.12 -18.56 12.97
N PHE A 157 6.09 -17.78 13.30
CA PHE A 157 6.14 -16.63 14.19
C PHE A 157 7.11 -15.52 13.73
N SER A 158 7.38 -15.44 12.42
CA SER A 158 8.12 -14.31 11.83
C SER A 158 7.17 -13.15 11.59
N LEU A 159 7.61 -11.93 11.90
CA LEU A 159 6.84 -10.71 11.69
C LEU A 159 6.58 -10.51 10.18
N LYS A 160 5.29 -10.50 9.80
CA LYS A 160 4.84 -10.29 8.42
C LYS A 160 4.35 -8.87 8.18
N ASN A 161 3.66 -8.30 9.16
CA ASN A 161 3.06 -6.98 9.03
C ASN A 161 3.07 -6.26 10.38
N SER A 162 3.37 -4.97 10.33
CA SER A 162 3.12 -4.05 11.43
C SER A 162 2.51 -2.78 10.87
N GLN A 163 1.38 -2.36 11.43
CA GLN A 163 0.66 -1.18 10.95
C GLN A 163 0.11 -0.36 12.10
N VAL A 164 0.13 0.96 11.90
CA VAL A 164 -0.55 1.93 12.74
C VAL A 164 -1.51 2.72 11.86
N GLU A 165 -2.76 2.79 12.29
CA GLU A 165 -3.85 3.45 11.57
C GLU A 165 -4.58 4.41 12.49
N LEU A 166 -5.07 5.50 11.91
CA LEU A 166 -5.78 6.54 12.63
C LEU A 166 -6.95 7.05 11.78
N LEU A 167 -8.14 7.10 12.39
CA LEU A 167 -9.33 7.71 11.82
C LEU A 167 -9.72 8.94 12.62
N ALA A 168 -9.95 10.05 11.93
CA ALA A 168 -10.39 11.31 12.52
C ALA A 168 -11.72 11.76 11.91
N PRO A 169 -12.78 11.92 12.70
CA PRO A 169 -14.00 12.62 12.29
C PRO A 169 -13.68 14.06 11.88
N LEU A 170 -14.12 14.46 10.69
CA LEU A 170 -14.06 15.83 10.19
C LEU A 170 -15.40 16.55 10.39
N HIS A 171 -16.50 15.81 10.22
CA HIS A 171 -17.85 16.27 10.49
C HIS A 171 -18.69 15.09 10.97
N ASP A 172 -19.32 15.23 12.13
CA ASP A 172 -20.00 14.11 12.78
C ASP A 172 -21.39 14.54 13.29
N THR A 173 -22.41 13.91 12.71
CA THR A 173 -23.83 14.12 12.99
C THR A 173 -24.49 12.74 13.13
N PRO A 174 -25.60 12.54 13.84
CA PRO A 174 -26.18 11.21 14.00
C PRO A 174 -26.35 10.43 12.68
N GLU A 175 -26.75 11.11 11.61
CA GLU A 175 -27.02 10.53 10.29
C GLU A 175 -25.78 10.43 9.38
N GLN A 176 -24.72 11.19 9.63
CA GLN A 176 -23.56 11.25 8.74
C GLN A 176 -22.23 11.45 9.47
N LEU A 177 -21.22 10.71 9.04
CA LEU A 177 -19.82 10.89 9.42
C LEU A 177 -18.98 11.18 8.17
N LEU A 178 -18.35 12.34 8.11
CA LEU A 178 -17.23 12.63 7.21
C LEU A 178 -15.95 12.42 8.00
N PHE A 179 -14.98 11.69 7.46
CA PHE A 179 -13.74 11.37 8.16
C PHE A 179 -12.53 11.40 7.22
N THR A 180 -11.36 11.52 7.83
CA THR A 180 -10.06 11.23 7.21
C THR A 180 -9.44 10.03 7.90
N GLN A 181 -8.69 9.22 7.14
CA GLN A 181 -7.96 8.07 7.66
C GLN A 181 -6.54 8.07 7.13
N GLY A 182 -5.57 7.85 8.00
CA GLY A 182 -4.16 7.74 7.65
C GLY A 182 -3.55 6.45 8.20
N SER A 183 -2.57 5.90 7.50
CA SER A 183 -1.79 4.77 7.99
C SER A 183 -0.31 4.89 7.69
N VAL A 184 0.49 4.25 8.54
CA VAL A 184 1.87 3.88 8.25
C VAL A 184 2.01 2.40 8.54
N HIS A 185 2.54 1.64 7.59
CA HIS A 185 2.70 0.21 7.74
C HIS A 185 3.97 -0.32 7.08
N ARG A 186 4.49 -1.41 7.64
CA ARG A 186 5.65 -2.13 7.10
C ARG A 186 5.26 -3.57 6.78
N LYS A 187 5.51 -3.97 5.53
CA LYS A 187 5.32 -5.35 5.03
C LYS A 187 6.34 -5.67 3.96
N ASP A 188 6.92 -6.87 4.01
CA ASP A 188 7.95 -7.34 3.06
C ASP A 188 9.09 -6.33 2.87
N ASP A 189 9.60 -5.80 3.99
CA ASP A 189 10.64 -4.76 4.07
C ASP A 189 10.32 -3.41 3.43
N ARG A 190 9.08 -3.19 3.01
CA ARG A 190 8.62 -1.91 2.46
C ARG A 190 7.94 -1.10 3.53
N GLN A 191 8.26 0.18 3.59
CA GLN A 191 7.48 1.17 4.33
C GLN A 191 6.48 1.83 3.38
N GLN A 192 5.23 1.83 3.79
CA GLN A 192 4.12 2.33 2.99
C GLN A 192 3.26 3.23 3.87
N THR A 193 2.63 4.21 3.23
CA THR A 193 1.68 5.11 3.88
C THR A 193 0.41 5.22 3.06
N THR A 194 -0.70 5.48 3.73
CA THR A 194 -1.98 5.74 3.08
C THR A 194 -2.61 6.99 3.68
N LEU A 195 -3.31 7.74 2.85
CA LEU A 195 -4.15 8.86 3.26
C LEU A 195 -5.47 8.78 2.50
N GLY A 196 -6.59 8.83 3.21
CA GLY A 196 -7.90 8.73 2.60
C GLY A 196 -8.95 9.61 3.26
N LEU A 197 -10.03 9.79 2.52
CA LEU A 197 -11.23 10.49 2.94
C LEU A 197 -12.42 9.56 2.74
N GLY A 198 -13.39 9.63 3.64
CA GLY A 198 -14.60 8.83 3.51
C GLY A 198 -15.81 9.51 4.11
N VAL A 199 -16.97 9.06 3.66
CA VAL A 199 -18.28 9.46 4.18
C VAL A 199 -19.08 8.21 4.51
N ARG A 200 -19.75 8.21 5.66
CA ARG A 200 -20.70 7.19 6.09
C ARG A 200 -22.04 7.84 6.36
N ARG A 201 -23.12 7.24 5.86
CA ARG A 201 -24.49 7.65 6.10
C ARG A 201 -25.25 6.56 6.83
N PHE A 202 -25.75 6.89 8.01
CA PHE A 202 -26.47 5.99 8.90
C PHE A 202 -27.96 6.13 8.65
N ASN A 203 -28.62 5.00 8.44
CA ASN A 203 -30.07 4.89 8.30
C ASN A 203 -30.57 3.87 9.34
N ASP A 204 -31.88 3.68 9.40
CA ASP A 204 -32.45 2.72 10.33
C ASP A 204 -32.04 1.27 9.94
N GLY A 205 -31.20 0.67 10.78
CA GLY A 205 -30.72 -0.71 10.62
C GLY A 205 -29.61 -0.96 9.58
N TYR A 206 -29.07 0.08 8.92
CA TYR A 206 -27.89 -0.05 8.04
C TYR A 206 -27.10 1.26 7.86
N MET A 207 -25.84 1.12 7.44
CA MET A 207 -24.95 2.21 7.05
C MET A 207 -24.45 2.00 5.62
N LEU A 208 -24.41 3.08 4.84
CA LEU A 208 -23.76 3.13 3.52
C LEU A 208 -22.57 4.08 3.57
N GLY A 209 -21.42 3.61 3.09
CA GLY A 209 -20.20 4.41 3.05
C GLY A 209 -19.54 4.42 1.69
N ALA A 210 -18.77 5.47 1.44
CA ALA A 210 -17.88 5.58 0.29
C ALA A 210 -16.56 6.22 0.75
N ASN A 211 -15.44 5.76 0.20
CA ASN A 211 -14.12 6.24 0.57
C ASN A 211 -13.15 6.25 -0.62
N SER A 212 -12.11 7.08 -0.51
CA SER A 212 -11.04 7.20 -1.48
C SER A 212 -9.71 7.32 -0.74
N PHE A 213 -8.70 6.58 -1.20
CA PHE A 213 -7.37 6.50 -0.59
C PHE A 213 -6.27 6.72 -1.63
N LEU A 214 -5.25 7.47 -1.23
CA LEU A 214 -3.96 7.51 -1.91
C LEU A 214 -2.99 6.66 -1.09
N ASP A 215 -2.49 5.58 -1.69
CA ASP A 215 -1.43 4.76 -1.13
C ASP A 215 -0.10 5.14 -1.77
N TYR A 216 0.94 5.23 -0.96
CA TYR A 216 2.30 5.51 -1.42
C TYR A 216 3.31 4.58 -0.77
N ASP A 217 4.11 3.92 -1.62
CA ASP A 217 5.25 3.10 -1.21
C ASP A 217 6.49 3.99 -1.11
N LEU A 218 6.98 4.20 0.10
CA LEU A 218 8.16 5.01 0.39
C LEU A 218 9.43 4.31 -0.07
N SER A 219 9.46 2.99 0.01
CA SER A 219 10.63 2.18 -0.33
C SER A 219 10.82 2.02 -1.83
N ARG A 220 9.73 2.03 -2.63
CA ARG A 220 9.76 1.79 -4.09
C ARG A 220 9.18 2.93 -4.92
N GLN A 221 8.71 3.99 -4.28
CA GLN A 221 8.15 5.19 -4.91
C GLN A 221 6.95 4.88 -5.82
N HIS A 222 6.08 3.96 -5.41
CA HIS A 222 4.88 3.59 -6.16
C HIS A 222 3.64 4.22 -5.56
N ALA A 223 2.75 4.74 -6.41
CA ALA A 223 1.49 5.34 -5.96
C ALA A 223 0.29 4.60 -6.55
N ARG A 224 -0.76 4.46 -5.74
CA ARG A 224 -2.00 3.75 -6.08
C ARG A 224 -3.20 4.53 -5.53
N LEU A 225 -4.27 4.60 -6.31
CA LEU A 225 -5.57 5.09 -5.89
C LEU A 225 -6.44 3.91 -5.48
N GLY A 226 -7.04 3.98 -4.29
CA GLY A 226 -8.08 3.07 -3.83
C GLY A 226 -9.43 3.77 -3.79
N LEU A 227 -10.48 3.11 -4.25
CA LEU A 227 -11.86 3.55 -4.08
C LEU A 227 -12.65 2.44 -3.39
N GLY A 228 -13.44 2.76 -2.38
CA GLY A 228 -14.18 1.79 -1.59
C GLY A 228 -15.63 2.17 -1.36
N VAL A 229 -16.47 1.16 -1.20
CA VAL A 229 -17.86 1.28 -0.76
C VAL A 229 -18.12 0.34 0.42
N GLU A 230 -18.96 0.79 1.35
CA GLU A 230 -19.24 0.11 2.62
C GLU A 230 -20.75 -0.12 2.76
N TYR A 231 -21.15 -1.32 3.17
CA TYR A 231 -22.51 -1.65 3.61
C TYR A 231 -22.44 -2.39 4.93
N TRP A 232 -22.84 -1.72 6.01
CA TRP A 232 -22.76 -2.29 7.36
C TRP A 232 -24.14 -2.38 8.00
N ARG A 233 -24.28 -3.32 8.93
CA ARG A 233 -25.42 -3.50 9.84
C ARG A 233 -24.87 -3.90 11.21
N ASP A 234 -25.75 -4.00 12.20
CA ASP A 234 -25.38 -4.64 13.45
C ASP A 234 -24.84 -6.05 13.17
N PHE A 235 -23.64 -6.34 13.69
CA PHE A 235 -22.93 -7.61 13.57
C PHE A 235 -22.50 -8.01 12.15
N LEU A 236 -22.55 -7.11 11.15
CA LEU A 236 -22.16 -7.40 9.78
C LEU A 236 -21.50 -6.20 9.11
N LYS A 237 -20.35 -6.40 8.48
CA LYS A 237 -19.70 -5.44 7.60
C LYS A 237 -19.41 -6.07 6.25
N VAL A 238 -19.78 -5.38 5.18
CA VAL A 238 -19.40 -5.73 3.81
C VAL A 238 -18.74 -4.53 3.17
N ASN A 239 -17.56 -4.75 2.58
CA ASN A 239 -16.75 -3.70 1.97
C ASN A 239 -16.27 -4.19 0.60
N ALA A 240 -16.36 -3.34 -0.40
CA ALA A 240 -15.83 -3.61 -1.73
C ALA A 240 -14.86 -2.50 -2.13
N ASN A 241 -13.66 -2.88 -2.54
CA ASN A 241 -12.58 -1.94 -2.83
C ASN A 241 -12.02 -2.19 -4.23
N SER A 242 -11.68 -1.13 -4.95
CA SER A 242 -10.97 -1.16 -6.22
C SER A 242 -9.65 -0.41 -6.11
N TYR A 243 -8.60 -0.94 -6.73
CA TYR A 243 -7.25 -0.42 -6.69
C TYR A 243 -6.74 -0.16 -8.10
N THR A 244 -6.33 1.08 -8.35
CA THR A 244 -5.83 1.54 -9.65
C THR A 244 -4.45 2.17 -9.48
N ARG A 245 -3.49 1.72 -10.29
CA ARG A 245 -2.14 2.29 -10.31
C ARG A 245 -2.16 3.76 -10.73
N LEU A 246 -1.32 4.57 -10.08
CA LEU A 246 -1.03 5.94 -10.48
C LEU A 246 0.37 6.08 -11.07
N THR A 247 1.32 5.22 -10.65
CA THR A 247 2.68 5.16 -11.20
C THR A 247 2.84 4.04 -12.22
N GLY A 248 3.69 4.28 -13.23
CA GLY A 248 4.09 3.29 -14.24
C GLY A 248 5.23 2.37 -13.80
N TRP A 249 5.80 1.66 -14.78
CA TRP A 249 6.94 0.77 -14.60
C TRP A 249 8.17 1.52 -14.10
N LYS A 250 8.78 1.00 -13.03
CA LYS A 250 10.05 1.44 -12.47
C LYS A 250 10.98 0.25 -12.31
N ASP A 251 12.27 0.49 -12.19
CA ASP A 251 13.23 -0.57 -11.96
C ASP A 251 13.02 -1.21 -10.58
N SER A 252 12.92 -2.54 -10.53
CA SER A 252 12.73 -3.26 -9.26
C SER A 252 14.06 -3.34 -8.51
N PRO A 253 14.12 -2.89 -7.24
CA PRO A 253 15.28 -3.12 -6.38
C PRO A 253 15.35 -4.58 -5.89
N ASP A 254 14.24 -5.30 -6.04
CA ASP A 254 13.97 -6.57 -5.36
C ASP A 254 14.17 -7.79 -6.25
N VAL A 255 14.11 -7.59 -7.57
CA VAL A 255 14.17 -8.64 -8.59
C VAL A 255 15.09 -8.17 -9.72
N GLU A 256 16.25 -8.84 -9.85
CA GLU A 256 17.26 -8.51 -10.86
C GLU A 256 16.68 -8.58 -12.28
N ASP A 257 16.95 -7.55 -13.08
CA ASP A 257 16.46 -7.42 -14.47
C ASP A 257 14.95 -7.29 -14.64
N TYR A 258 14.21 -6.92 -13.59
CA TYR A 258 12.77 -6.65 -13.70
C TYR A 258 12.45 -5.18 -13.45
N GLN A 259 11.33 -4.79 -14.02
CA GLN A 259 10.59 -3.60 -13.63
C GLN A 259 9.39 -4.02 -12.79
N GLU A 260 8.92 -3.11 -11.95
CA GLU A 260 7.73 -3.27 -11.11
C GLU A 260 6.81 -2.05 -11.21
N ARG A 261 5.52 -2.25 -10.94
CA ARG A 261 4.51 -1.19 -10.74
C ARG A 261 3.34 -1.74 -9.93
N PRO A 262 2.44 -0.89 -9.39
CA PRO A 262 1.21 -1.36 -8.76
C PRO A 262 0.35 -2.16 -9.75
N ALA A 263 -0.11 -3.33 -9.30
CA ALA A 263 -1.10 -4.12 -10.01
C ALA A 263 -2.49 -3.50 -9.79
N ASN A 264 -3.29 -3.40 -10.85
CA ASN A 264 -4.70 -3.07 -10.69
C ASN A 264 -5.44 -4.29 -10.13
N GLY A 265 -6.47 -4.05 -9.32
CA GLY A 265 -7.25 -5.14 -8.73
C GLY A 265 -8.45 -4.65 -7.95
N TRP A 266 -9.11 -5.58 -7.29
CA TRP A 266 -10.24 -5.31 -6.40
C TRP A 266 -10.36 -6.40 -5.35
N ASP A 267 -11.06 -6.07 -4.25
CA ASP A 267 -11.43 -7.05 -3.24
C ASP A 267 -12.86 -6.84 -2.72
N LEU A 268 -13.41 -7.92 -2.18
CA LEU A 268 -14.65 -7.95 -1.41
C LEU A 268 -14.33 -8.54 -0.04
N ARG A 269 -14.68 -7.84 1.04
CA ARG A 269 -14.38 -8.20 2.43
C ARG A 269 -15.65 -8.22 3.24
N THR A 270 -15.90 -9.33 3.93
CA THR A 270 -17.04 -9.51 4.81
C THR A 270 -16.57 -9.91 6.20
N GLU A 271 -17.09 -9.24 7.21
CA GLU A 271 -16.91 -9.59 8.61
C GLU A 271 -18.27 -9.74 9.28
N ALA A 272 -18.44 -10.79 10.07
CA ALA A 272 -19.66 -11.02 10.81
C ALA A 272 -19.35 -11.56 12.22
N TRP A 273 -20.17 -11.18 13.19
CA TRP A 273 -20.04 -11.62 14.59
C TRP A 273 -21.29 -12.35 15.04
N LEU A 274 -21.14 -13.30 15.96
CA LEU A 274 -22.29 -14.03 16.50
C LEU A 274 -23.04 -13.13 17.50
N PRO A 275 -24.34 -12.83 17.30
CA PRO A 275 -25.07 -11.96 18.24
C PRO A 275 -25.14 -12.53 19.67
N SER A 276 -25.18 -13.87 19.81
CA SER A 276 -25.16 -14.56 21.10
C SER A 276 -23.76 -14.64 21.74
N MET A 277 -22.70 -14.37 20.98
CA MET A 277 -21.31 -14.40 21.42
C MET A 277 -20.50 -13.35 20.63
N PRO A 278 -20.69 -12.05 20.93
CA PRO A 278 -20.14 -10.95 20.12
C PRO A 278 -18.61 -10.87 20.09
N GLN A 279 -17.96 -11.60 21.00
CA GLN A 279 -16.51 -11.77 21.04
C GLN A 279 -16.01 -12.62 19.88
N LEU A 280 -16.84 -13.51 19.31
CA LEU A 280 -16.47 -14.40 18.22
C LEU A 280 -16.98 -13.88 16.88
N GLY A 281 -16.08 -13.75 15.92
CA GLY A 281 -16.39 -13.32 14.56
C GLY A 281 -15.68 -14.15 13.49
N GLY A 282 -16.18 -14.05 12.27
CA GLY A 282 -15.62 -14.66 11.08
C GLY A 282 -15.31 -13.61 10.01
N LYS A 283 -14.23 -13.84 9.26
CA LYS A 283 -13.81 -13.03 8.13
C LYS A 283 -13.85 -13.86 6.86
N LEU A 284 -14.36 -13.28 5.79
CA LEU A 284 -14.28 -13.83 4.44
C LEU A 284 -13.85 -12.72 3.48
N SER A 285 -12.79 -12.95 2.71
CA SER A 285 -12.41 -12.04 1.64
C SER A 285 -12.07 -12.76 0.36
N TYR A 286 -12.36 -12.09 -0.76
CA TYR A 286 -11.94 -12.48 -2.10
C TYR A 286 -11.19 -11.32 -2.73
N GLU A 287 -10.02 -11.56 -3.29
CA GLU A 287 -9.21 -10.55 -3.97
C GLU A 287 -8.77 -11.04 -5.35
N GLN A 288 -8.76 -10.15 -6.34
CA GLN A 288 -8.32 -10.40 -7.72
C GLN A 288 -7.47 -9.24 -8.21
N TYR A 289 -6.34 -9.57 -8.83
CA TYR A 289 -5.43 -8.60 -9.46
C TYR A 289 -5.14 -8.98 -10.91
N TYR A 290 -4.69 -8.01 -11.69
CA TYR A 290 -4.47 -8.16 -13.14
C TYR A 290 -3.05 -7.76 -13.54
N GLY A 291 -2.43 -8.57 -14.40
CA GLY A 291 -1.06 -8.40 -14.88
C GLY A 291 -0.42 -9.74 -15.25
N ASP A 292 0.66 -9.71 -16.03
CA ASP A 292 1.34 -10.92 -16.50
C ASP A 292 2.12 -11.65 -15.40
N GLU A 293 2.80 -10.90 -14.53
CA GLU A 293 3.53 -11.44 -13.38
C GLU A 293 3.20 -10.64 -12.11
N VAL A 294 2.05 -10.92 -11.51
CA VAL A 294 1.59 -10.25 -10.28
C VAL A 294 2.03 -11.03 -9.04
N GLY A 295 2.66 -10.35 -8.09
CA GLY A 295 3.18 -10.93 -6.84
C GLY A 295 2.18 -10.92 -5.67
N LEU A 296 1.01 -11.54 -5.83
CA LEU A 296 -0.05 -11.55 -4.79
C LEU A 296 0.36 -12.28 -3.49
N PHE A 297 1.18 -13.32 -3.63
CA PHE A 297 1.75 -14.12 -2.53
C PHE A 297 3.26 -13.85 -2.38
N GLY A 298 3.69 -12.64 -2.72
CA GLY A 298 5.09 -12.23 -2.67
C GLY A 298 5.77 -12.27 -4.04
N LYS A 299 6.93 -11.61 -4.10
CA LYS A 299 7.68 -11.39 -5.35
C LYS A 299 8.22 -12.66 -5.99
N ASP A 300 8.40 -13.75 -5.25
CA ASP A 300 8.96 -15.01 -5.77
C ASP A 300 7.86 -15.93 -6.35
N ASN A 301 6.59 -15.66 -6.08
CA ASN A 301 5.46 -16.45 -6.56
C ASN A 301 4.51 -15.62 -7.42
N ARG A 302 5.05 -15.11 -8.52
CA ARG A 302 4.31 -14.27 -9.47
C ARG A 302 3.45 -15.10 -10.40
N LYS A 303 2.23 -14.64 -10.67
CA LYS A 303 1.25 -15.34 -11.50
C LYS A 303 0.54 -14.37 -12.45
N LYS A 304 0.00 -14.94 -13.53
CA LYS A 304 -0.92 -14.25 -14.45
C LYS A 304 -2.27 -14.10 -13.75
N ASP A 305 -2.74 -12.85 -13.66
CA ASP A 305 -4.06 -12.46 -13.14
C ASP A 305 -4.49 -13.24 -11.86
N PRO A 306 -3.75 -13.14 -10.75
CA PRO A 306 -3.97 -13.96 -9.57
C PRO A 306 -5.19 -13.56 -8.75
N SER A 307 -5.76 -14.56 -8.08
CA SER A 307 -6.84 -14.41 -7.11
C SER A 307 -6.56 -15.17 -5.82
N ALA A 308 -7.09 -14.68 -4.71
CA ALA A 308 -7.05 -15.37 -3.42
C ALA A 308 -8.38 -15.27 -2.66
N VAL A 309 -8.64 -16.30 -1.86
CA VAL A 309 -9.72 -16.34 -0.86
C VAL A 309 -9.07 -16.41 0.51
N THR A 310 -9.51 -15.56 1.44
CA THR A 310 -9.11 -15.63 2.84
C THR A 310 -10.31 -15.97 3.70
N VAL A 311 -10.17 -16.98 4.56
CA VAL A 311 -11.12 -17.33 5.60
C VAL A 311 -10.43 -17.11 6.94
N GLY A 312 -11.07 -16.36 7.83
CA GLY A 312 -10.49 -15.98 9.11
C GLY A 312 -11.45 -16.14 10.27
N LEU A 313 -10.90 -16.35 11.47
CA LEU A 313 -11.61 -16.33 12.75
C LEU A 313 -11.04 -15.21 13.61
N THR A 314 -11.92 -14.45 14.27
CA THR A 314 -11.53 -13.40 15.21
C THR A 314 -12.12 -13.62 16.59
N TYR A 315 -11.31 -13.37 17.62
CA TYR A 315 -11.73 -13.37 19.00
C TYR A 315 -11.36 -12.04 19.69
N THR A 316 -12.37 -11.30 20.14
CA THR A 316 -12.24 -10.00 20.81
C THR A 316 -12.69 -10.15 22.27
N PRO A 317 -11.79 -10.49 23.21
CA PRO A 317 -12.15 -10.66 24.62
C PRO A 317 -12.56 -9.34 25.29
N ILE A 318 -11.99 -8.23 24.84
CA ILE A 318 -12.26 -6.86 25.31
C ILE A 318 -12.20 -5.90 24.11
N PRO A 319 -12.90 -4.76 24.11
CA PRO A 319 -12.91 -3.83 22.97
C PRO A 319 -11.51 -3.41 22.49
N LEU A 320 -10.54 -3.29 23.41
CA LEU A 320 -9.17 -2.92 23.10
C LEU A 320 -8.40 -3.97 22.29
N LEU A 321 -8.73 -5.25 22.38
CA LEU A 321 -7.89 -6.35 21.85
C LEU A 321 -8.70 -7.30 20.99
N THR A 322 -8.26 -7.52 19.75
CA THR A 322 -8.75 -8.58 18.87
C THR A 322 -7.61 -9.51 18.46
N LEU A 323 -7.83 -10.81 18.61
CA LEU A 323 -6.95 -11.86 18.11
C LEU A 323 -7.54 -12.43 16.83
N SER A 324 -6.70 -12.82 15.88
CA SER A 324 -7.14 -13.36 14.58
C SER A 324 -6.28 -14.54 14.13
N ALA A 325 -6.91 -15.45 13.39
CA ALA A 325 -6.25 -16.53 12.68
C ALA A 325 -6.87 -16.65 11.28
N ASP A 326 -6.06 -16.38 10.27
CA ASP A 326 -6.48 -16.26 8.88
C ASP A 326 -5.77 -17.30 8.01
N GLN A 327 -6.54 -17.92 7.11
CA GLN A 327 -6.04 -18.83 6.07
C GLN A 327 -6.35 -18.23 4.70
N ARG A 328 -5.30 -17.87 3.96
CA ARG A 328 -5.39 -17.30 2.61
C ARG A 328 -4.90 -18.31 1.58
N LYS A 329 -5.74 -18.63 0.59
CA LYS A 329 -5.43 -19.60 -0.48
C LYS A 329 -5.76 -19.02 -1.85
N GLY A 330 -4.86 -19.23 -2.81
CA GLY A 330 -5.02 -18.75 -4.18
C GLY A 330 -4.14 -19.49 -5.17
N ASN A 331 -4.20 -19.09 -6.44
CA ASN A 331 -3.36 -19.66 -7.50
C ASN A 331 -1.86 -19.33 -7.34
N GLY A 332 -1.54 -18.36 -6.48
CA GLY A 332 -0.19 -18.01 -6.05
C GLY A 332 0.24 -18.64 -4.73
N GLY A 333 -0.51 -19.57 -4.13
CA GLY A 333 -0.06 -20.31 -2.94
C GLY A 333 -1.04 -20.31 -1.78
N ASN A 334 -0.50 -20.60 -0.60
CA ASN A 334 -1.24 -20.70 0.64
C ASN A 334 -0.46 -20.01 1.75
N GLU A 335 -1.15 -19.26 2.59
CA GLU A 335 -0.58 -18.50 3.68
C GLU A 335 -1.47 -18.58 4.91
N THR A 336 -0.87 -18.79 6.07
CA THR A 336 -1.54 -18.77 7.37
C THR A 336 -0.97 -17.62 8.17
N THR A 337 -1.84 -16.82 8.76
CA THR A 337 -1.45 -15.62 9.51
C THR A 337 -2.16 -15.61 10.86
N VAL A 338 -1.40 -15.31 11.91
CA VAL A 338 -1.95 -15.06 13.24
C VAL A 338 -1.70 -13.60 13.57
N GLY A 339 -2.74 -12.88 13.95
CA GLY A 339 -2.69 -11.43 14.15
C GLY A 339 -3.20 -11.01 15.53
N ALA A 340 -2.62 -9.95 16.07
CA ALA A 340 -3.13 -9.23 17.23
C ALA A 340 -3.37 -7.76 16.85
N GLU A 341 -4.57 -7.28 17.14
CA GLU A 341 -5.02 -5.92 16.88
C GLU A 341 -5.35 -5.23 18.21
N PHE A 342 -4.77 -4.06 18.42
CA PHE A 342 -5.07 -3.17 19.54
C PHE A 342 -5.81 -1.94 19.01
N SER A 343 -7.09 -1.83 19.34
CA SER A 343 -7.98 -0.76 18.86
C SER A 343 -8.38 0.16 20.01
N TYR A 344 -7.86 1.38 20.02
CA TYR A 344 -8.11 2.39 21.04
C TYR A 344 -9.11 3.43 20.52
N GLN A 345 -10.26 3.53 21.19
CA GLN A 345 -11.26 4.57 20.91
C GLN A 345 -10.92 5.82 21.71
N ILE A 346 -10.58 6.90 21.01
CA ILE A 346 -10.08 8.09 21.69
C ILE A 346 -11.26 8.86 22.28
N GLY A 347 -11.11 9.30 23.54
CA GLY A 347 -12.18 9.93 24.31
C GLY A 347 -13.08 8.96 25.08
N GLU A 348 -13.05 7.66 24.77
CA GLU A 348 -13.80 6.66 25.54
C GLU A 348 -13.07 6.31 26.85
N PRO A 349 -13.76 6.26 28.02
CA PRO A 349 -13.13 5.91 29.28
C PRO A 349 -12.41 4.57 29.21
N TRP A 350 -11.17 4.51 29.73
CA TRP A 350 -10.35 3.30 29.76
C TRP A 350 -11.10 2.06 30.26
N ALA A 351 -11.89 2.21 31.33
CA ALA A 351 -12.66 1.14 31.94
C ALA A 351 -13.57 0.42 30.93
N LYS A 352 -14.17 1.14 29.96
CA LYS A 352 -15.03 0.53 28.95
C LYS A 352 -14.25 -0.14 27.82
N GLN A 353 -13.01 0.31 27.56
CA GLN A 353 -12.16 -0.29 26.54
C GLN A 353 -11.59 -1.65 26.96
N VAL A 354 -11.54 -1.91 28.28
CA VAL A 354 -11.07 -3.18 28.87
C VAL A 354 -12.19 -4.01 29.49
N ASP A 355 -13.45 -3.61 29.30
CA ASP A 355 -14.62 -4.34 29.80
C ASP A 355 -15.13 -5.36 28.77
N PRO A 356 -15.08 -6.67 29.05
CA PRO A 356 -15.63 -7.70 28.16
C PRO A 356 -17.12 -7.51 27.80
N ALA A 357 -17.90 -6.87 28.66
CA ALA A 357 -19.31 -6.59 28.41
C ALA A 357 -19.52 -5.55 27.29
N GLY A 358 -18.51 -4.72 27.02
CA GLY A 358 -18.56 -3.68 25.99
C GLY A 358 -18.46 -4.20 24.55
N VAL A 359 -18.03 -5.45 24.36
CA VAL A 359 -17.77 -6.01 23.01
C VAL A 359 -19.04 -6.09 22.17
N GLY A 360 -20.20 -6.39 22.77
CA GLY A 360 -21.48 -6.42 22.05
C GLY A 360 -21.84 -5.08 21.44
N ALA A 361 -21.65 -3.99 22.20
CA ALA A 361 -21.95 -2.64 21.72
C ALA A 361 -21.06 -2.24 20.53
N LEU A 362 -19.78 -2.66 20.52
CA LEU A 362 -18.85 -2.42 19.43
C LEU A 362 -19.34 -2.99 18.09
N ARG A 363 -20.13 -4.06 18.10
CA ARG A 363 -20.63 -4.72 16.87
C ARG A 363 -21.89 -4.06 16.30
N THR A 364 -22.49 -3.12 17.02
CA THR A 364 -23.63 -2.35 16.53
C THR A 364 -23.18 -1.26 15.56
N LEU A 365 -24.10 -0.70 14.77
CA LEU A 365 -23.83 0.45 13.92
C LEU A 365 -23.34 1.68 14.70
N ALA A 366 -23.90 1.90 15.89
CA ALA A 366 -23.48 2.99 16.76
C ALA A 366 -22.05 2.79 17.27
N GLY A 367 -21.71 1.57 17.71
CA GLY A 367 -20.39 1.26 18.24
C GLY A 367 -19.29 1.15 17.18
N SER A 368 -19.64 0.68 15.98
CA SER A 368 -18.70 0.53 14.86
C SER A 368 -18.53 1.80 14.03
N ARG A 369 -19.25 2.89 14.35
CA ARG A 369 -19.25 4.16 13.61
C ARG A 369 -17.87 4.68 13.22
N TYR A 370 -16.90 4.56 14.12
CA TYR A 370 -15.52 5.05 13.95
C TYR A 370 -14.52 3.95 13.58
N ASP A 371 -14.98 2.76 13.23
CA ASP A 371 -14.09 1.68 12.81
C ASP A 371 -13.38 2.06 11.52
N LEU A 372 -12.14 1.60 11.37
CA LEU A 372 -11.33 1.86 10.18
C LEU A 372 -11.97 1.24 8.92
N VAL A 373 -11.65 1.81 7.76
CA VAL A 373 -12.05 1.25 6.48
C VAL A 373 -11.36 -0.10 6.26
N GLU A 374 -12.15 -1.13 5.98
CA GLU A 374 -11.64 -2.48 5.72
C GLU A 374 -11.23 -2.64 4.24
N ARG A 375 -9.92 -2.61 4.00
CA ARG A 375 -9.28 -2.66 2.68
C ARG A 375 -7.88 -3.27 2.75
N ASN A 376 -7.27 -3.54 1.61
CA ASN A 376 -5.85 -3.87 1.50
C ASN A 376 -5.02 -2.60 1.45
N ASN A 377 -4.44 -2.19 2.59
CA ASN A 377 -3.55 -1.04 2.65
C ASN A 377 -2.21 -1.27 1.92
N HIS A 378 -1.83 -2.53 1.66
CA HIS A 378 -0.58 -2.86 0.96
C HIS A 378 -0.75 -2.81 -0.56
N ILE A 379 0.24 -2.19 -1.23
CA ILE A 379 0.31 -2.11 -2.69
C ILE A 379 0.85 -3.44 -3.24
N VAL A 380 -0.03 -4.23 -3.84
CA VAL A 380 0.35 -5.41 -4.64
C VAL A 380 1.06 -4.94 -5.92
N LEU A 381 2.21 -5.55 -6.22
CA LEU A 381 3.03 -5.20 -7.38
C LEU A 381 2.88 -6.24 -8.50
N GLU A 382 2.91 -5.75 -9.73
CA GLU A 382 3.16 -6.54 -10.94
C GLU A 382 4.58 -6.28 -11.46
N TYR A 383 5.15 -7.28 -12.11
CA TYR A 383 6.52 -7.30 -12.58
C TYR A 383 6.58 -7.53 -14.08
N ARG A 384 7.65 -7.06 -14.71
CA ARG A 384 7.94 -7.35 -16.11
C ARG A 384 9.44 -7.44 -16.33
N LYS A 385 9.88 -8.53 -16.98
CA LYS A 385 11.29 -8.73 -17.33
C LYS A 385 11.76 -7.63 -18.29
N LYS A 386 12.91 -7.03 -18.00
CA LYS A 386 13.58 -6.08 -18.90
C LYS A 386 14.16 -6.81 -20.10
N GLN A 387 14.18 -6.13 -21.24
CA GLN A 387 14.97 -6.59 -22.36
C GLN A 387 16.44 -6.23 -22.13
N VAL A 388 17.20 -7.17 -21.57
CA VAL A 388 18.63 -7.00 -21.25
C VAL A 388 19.58 -7.48 -22.34
N ILE A 389 19.03 -8.10 -23.40
CA ILE A 389 19.74 -8.48 -24.60
C ILE A 389 18.91 -8.14 -25.85
N GLN A 390 19.58 -7.57 -26.84
CA GLN A 390 19.04 -7.19 -28.14
C GLN A 390 19.95 -7.74 -29.23
N MET A 391 19.35 -8.15 -30.34
CA MET A 391 20.05 -8.64 -31.51
C MET A 391 19.42 -8.04 -32.77
N ALA A 392 20.25 -7.73 -33.75
CA ALA A 392 19.85 -7.49 -35.12
C ALA A 392 20.80 -8.24 -36.07
N ALA A 393 20.30 -8.64 -37.22
CA ALA A 393 21.07 -9.16 -38.33
C ALA A 393 20.66 -8.42 -39.61
N ALA A 394 21.40 -8.63 -40.69
CA ALA A 394 21.05 -8.10 -42.01
C ALA A 394 19.62 -8.51 -42.36
N ALA A 395 18.76 -7.55 -42.71
CA ALA A 395 17.39 -7.86 -43.11
C ALA A 395 17.34 -8.68 -44.41
N HIS A 396 18.31 -8.46 -45.29
CA HIS A 396 18.44 -9.15 -46.56
C HIS A 396 19.89 -9.43 -46.92
N VAL A 397 20.14 -10.61 -47.45
CA VAL A 397 21.42 -11.05 -48.00
C VAL A 397 21.16 -11.71 -49.36
N SER A 398 21.94 -11.35 -50.37
CA SER A 398 21.84 -11.96 -51.70
C SER A 398 23.20 -12.36 -52.24
N GLY A 399 23.26 -13.45 -52.99
CA GLY A 399 24.50 -13.94 -53.58
C GLY A 399 24.27 -15.05 -54.59
N GLN A 400 25.34 -15.53 -55.20
CA GLN A 400 25.33 -16.73 -56.05
C GLN A 400 25.44 -18.00 -55.19
N GLY A 401 25.06 -19.16 -55.74
CA GLY A 401 25.19 -20.44 -55.06
C GLY A 401 26.65 -20.72 -54.65
N GLY A 402 26.84 -21.27 -53.45
CA GLY A 402 28.17 -21.54 -52.87
C GLY A 402 28.88 -20.33 -52.27
N GLU A 403 28.43 -19.09 -52.51
CA GLU A 403 29.02 -17.91 -51.87
C GLU A 403 28.78 -17.92 -50.35
N THR A 404 29.74 -17.39 -49.60
CA THR A 404 29.59 -17.13 -48.17
C THR A 404 29.30 -15.66 -47.96
N LYS A 405 28.20 -15.34 -47.27
CA LYS A 405 27.78 -13.97 -46.99
C LYS A 405 27.62 -13.76 -45.49
N SER A 406 28.17 -12.64 -45.00
CA SER A 406 27.98 -12.27 -43.60
C SER A 406 26.52 -11.91 -43.32
N LEU A 407 26.04 -12.31 -42.14
CA LEU A 407 24.73 -11.90 -41.63
C LEU A 407 24.78 -10.55 -40.90
N SER A 408 25.95 -9.89 -40.82
CA SER A 408 26.14 -8.58 -40.19
C SER A 408 25.46 -8.47 -38.82
N VAL A 409 25.69 -9.49 -37.98
CA VAL A 409 25.04 -9.60 -36.67
C VAL A 409 25.57 -8.52 -35.74
N TRP A 410 24.64 -7.85 -35.07
CA TRP A 410 24.88 -6.91 -33.98
C TRP A 410 24.15 -7.40 -32.73
N VAL A 411 24.83 -7.39 -31.60
CA VAL A 411 24.27 -7.76 -30.29
C VAL A 411 24.63 -6.69 -29.27
N ASN A 412 23.63 -6.22 -28.53
CA ASN A 412 23.81 -5.40 -27.34
C ASN A 412 23.25 -6.16 -26.14
N SER A 413 24.08 -6.45 -25.14
CA SER A 413 23.71 -7.28 -24.00
C SER A 413 24.33 -6.77 -22.72
N LYS A 414 23.54 -6.75 -21.64
CA LYS A 414 24.02 -6.42 -20.29
C LYS A 414 25.02 -7.48 -19.79
N TYR A 415 24.78 -8.74 -20.11
CA TYR A 415 25.66 -9.87 -19.75
C TYR A 415 26.40 -10.40 -20.98
N PRO A 416 27.55 -11.07 -20.81
CA PRO A 416 28.29 -11.65 -21.93
C PRO A 416 27.40 -12.56 -22.81
N LEU A 417 27.49 -12.40 -24.12
CA LEU A 417 26.81 -13.27 -25.08
C LEU A 417 27.30 -14.72 -24.91
N SER A 418 26.37 -15.68 -24.81
CA SER A 418 26.68 -17.10 -24.78
C SER A 418 26.68 -17.70 -26.18
N HIS A 419 25.56 -17.59 -26.90
CA HIS A 419 25.38 -18.12 -28.26
C HIS A 419 24.20 -17.44 -28.97
N ILE A 420 24.02 -17.74 -30.26
CA ILE A 420 22.85 -17.34 -31.04
C ILE A 420 22.16 -18.58 -31.59
N ASP A 421 20.90 -18.75 -31.22
CA ASP A 421 20.03 -19.79 -31.77
C ASP A 421 19.56 -19.38 -33.17
N TRP A 422 20.04 -20.08 -34.20
CA TRP A 422 19.59 -19.88 -35.58
C TRP A 422 18.62 -20.98 -36.01
N THR A 423 17.49 -20.57 -36.58
CA THR A 423 16.50 -21.47 -37.22
C THR A 423 16.41 -21.17 -38.70
N ALA A 424 16.78 -22.14 -39.54
CA ALA A 424 16.82 -21.98 -41.01
C ALA A 424 16.48 -23.28 -41.78
N PRO A 425 15.35 -23.96 -41.50
CA PRO A 425 15.10 -25.31 -41.99
C PRO A 425 15.10 -25.42 -43.52
N ALA A 426 14.47 -24.48 -44.23
CA ALA A 426 14.41 -24.49 -45.69
C ALA A 426 15.80 -24.28 -46.34
N LEU A 427 16.63 -23.41 -45.76
CA LEU A 427 17.99 -23.18 -46.25
C LEU A 427 18.85 -24.44 -46.08
N LEU A 428 18.78 -25.08 -44.90
CA LEU A 428 19.53 -26.30 -44.60
C LEU A 428 19.09 -27.47 -45.49
N GLN A 429 17.79 -27.62 -45.75
CA GLN A 429 17.26 -28.62 -46.67
C GLN A 429 17.71 -28.41 -48.12
N ALA A 430 17.88 -27.16 -48.54
CA ALA A 430 18.40 -26.82 -49.86
C ALA A 430 19.92 -26.99 -49.99
N GLY A 431 20.63 -27.40 -48.92
CA GLY A 431 22.08 -27.60 -48.90
C GLY A 431 22.89 -26.39 -48.43
N GLY A 432 22.24 -25.33 -47.97
CA GLY A 432 22.90 -24.18 -47.35
C GLY A 432 23.42 -24.53 -45.96
N ARG A 433 24.34 -23.71 -45.44
CA ARG A 433 24.88 -23.89 -44.08
C ARG A 433 25.11 -22.56 -43.39
N LEU A 434 25.03 -22.57 -42.06
CA LEU A 434 25.41 -21.46 -41.20
C LEU A 434 26.81 -21.71 -40.62
N VAL A 435 27.63 -20.67 -40.62
CA VAL A 435 29.01 -20.70 -40.12
C VAL A 435 29.12 -19.69 -38.98
N HIS A 436 29.70 -20.14 -37.86
CA HIS A 436 30.03 -19.27 -36.73
C HIS A 436 31.45 -18.76 -36.91
N ASP A 437 31.60 -17.45 -37.10
CA ASP A 437 32.87 -16.79 -37.40
C ASP A 437 33.59 -16.27 -36.13
N GLY A 438 33.05 -16.58 -34.95
CA GLY A 438 33.55 -16.15 -33.65
C GLY A 438 32.78 -14.95 -33.07
N GLY A 439 32.65 -14.92 -31.74
CA GLY A 439 31.86 -13.90 -31.05
C GLY A 439 30.41 -13.85 -31.55
N PRO A 440 29.85 -12.67 -31.86
CA PRO A 440 28.52 -12.55 -32.44
C PRO A 440 28.47 -12.77 -33.95
N HIS A 441 29.60 -12.98 -34.63
CA HIS A 441 29.67 -12.98 -36.09
C HIS A 441 29.22 -14.34 -36.67
N TYR A 442 28.30 -14.27 -37.62
CA TYR A 442 27.82 -15.43 -38.37
C TYR A 442 27.77 -15.11 -39.86
N SER A 443 27.99 -16.15 -40.65
CA SER A 443 27.85 -16.13 -42.11
C SER A 443 26.95 -17.26 -42.58
N VAL A 444 26.30 -17.05 -43.72
CA VAL A 444 25.51 -18.06 -44.42
C VAL A 444 26.21 -18.44 -45.71
N VAL A 445 26.35 -19.74 -45.96
CA VAL A 445 26.76 -20.27 -47.25
C VAL A 445 25.51 -20.58 -48.04
N LEU A 446 25.37 -19.94 -49.18
CA LEU A 446 24.18 -20.03 -50.01
C LEU A 446 24.11 -21.41 -50.68
N PRO A 447 22.95 -22.08 -50.66
CA PRO A 447 22.76 -23.30 -51.42
C PRO A 447 22.87 -23.05 -52.92
N ASP A 448 23.06 -24.12 -53.70
CA ASP A 448 23.01 -24.03 -55.15
C ASP A 448 21.64 -23.53 -55.64
N TYR A 449 21.64 -22.78 -56.73
CA TYR A 449 20.42 -22.25 -57.31
C TYR A 449 19.54 -23.38 -57.86
N GLN A 450 18.29 -23.45 -57.41
CA GLN A 450 17.32 -24.46 -57.85
C GLN A 450 16.37 -23.87 -58.88
N THR A 451 16.37 -24.42 -60.10
CA THR A 451 15.59 -23.88 -61.24
C THR A 451 14.08 -24.04 -61.12
N GLN A 452 13.60 -24.93 -60.23
CA GLN A 452 12.17 -25.22 -60.04
C GLN A 452 11.61 -24.76 -58.69
N GLN A 453 12.39 -24.04 -57.88
CA GLN A 453 11.96 -23.57 -56.57
C GLN A 453 12.17 -22.07 -56.40
N THR A 454 11.52 -21.51 -55.38
CA THR A 454 11.75 -20.13 -54.96
C THR A 454 13.04 -20.10 -54.15
N ASN A 455 14.11 -19.51 -54.70
CA ASN A 455 15.44 -19.44 -54.08
C ASN A 455 15.54 -18.35 -52.99
N VAL A 456 14.51 -18.27 -52.14
CA VAL A 456 14.39 -17.30 -51.05
C VAL A 456 14.17 -18.07 -49.76
N TYR A 457 15.08 -17.88 -48.80
CA TYR A 457 15.09 -18.58 -47.53
C TYR A 457 15.02 -17.59 -46.39
N THR A 458 14.23 -17.91 -45.36
CA THR A 458 14.09 -17.05 -44.18
C THR A 458 14.82 -17.68 -42.99
N LEU A 459 15.68 -16.88 -42.36
CA LEU A 459 16.47 -17.26 -41.20
C LEU A 459 15.97 -16.48 -40.00
N HIS A 460 16.01 -17.12 -38.84
CA HIS A 460 15.65 -16.47 -37.58
C HIS A 460 16.74 -16.66 -36.55
N GLY A 461 17.20 -15.54 -35.97
CA GLY A 461 18.23 -15.52 -34.94
C GLY A 461 17.66 -15.06 -33.60
N VAL A 462 18.02 -15.75 -32.52
CA VAL A 462 17.76 -15.33 -31.15
C VAL A 462 19.07 -15.41 -30.36
N ALA A 463 19.63 -14.27 -29.98
CA ALA A 463 20.80 -14.22 -29.11
C ALA A 463 20.43 -14.57 -27.66
N VAL A 464 21.30 -15.34 -27.01
CA VAL A 464 21.17 -15.81 -25.62
C VAL A 464 22.43 -15.42 -24.84
N ASP A 465 22.28 -14.74 -23.70
CA ASP A 465 23.41 -14.38 -22.83
C ASP A 465 23.78 -15.48 -21.81
N SER A 466 24.86 -15.26 -21.07
CA SER A 466 25.36 -16.18 -20.04
C SER A 466 24.43 -16.38 -18.84
N LYS A 467 23.39 -15.54 -18.70
CA LYS A 467 22.34 -15.66 -17.67
C LYS A 467 21.07 -16.31 -18.24
N GLY A 468 21.06 -16.72 -19.51
CA GLY A 468 19.92 -17.33 -20.18
C GLY A 468 18.86 -16.33 -20.65
N ASN A 469 19.13 -15.03 -20.63
CA ASN A 469 18.21 -14.05 -21.22
C ASN A 469 18.23 -14.18 -22.74
N ARG A 470 17.05 -14.06 -23.36
CA ARG A 470 16.87 -14.21 -24.80
C ARG A 470 16.42 -12.90 -25.42
N SER A 471 17.00 -12.55 -26.55
CA SER A 471 16.61 -11.38 -27.33
C SER A 471 15.29 -11.59 -28.08
N GLY A 472 14.74 -10.52 -28.65
CA GLY A 472 13.71 -10.65 -29.68
C GLY A 472 14.24 -11.40 -30.91
N ARG A 473 13.33 -11.98 -31.68
CA ARG A 473 13.66 -12.72 -32.91
C ARG A 473 14.08 -11.74 -34.01
N SER A 474 15.30 -11.88 -34.51
CA SER A 474 15.77 -11.19 -35.73
C SER A 474 15.47 -12.05 -36.95
N GLU A 475 15.04 -11.43 -38.05
CA GLU A 475 14.76 -12.12 -39.32
C GLU A 475 15.71 -11.66 -40.42
N THR A 476 16.23 -12.62 -41.18
CA THR A 476 17.07 -12.37 -42.36
C THR A 476 16.52 -13.14 -43.55
N ARG A 477 16.28 -12.44 -44.66
CA ARG A 477 15.91 -13.05 -45.94
C ARG A 477 17.15 -13.28 -46.79
N VAL A 478 17.42 -14.53 -47.15
CA VAL A 478 18.53 -14.93 -48.03
C VAL A 478 17.99 -15.23 -49.42
N THR A 479 18.52 -14.58 -50.45
CA THR A 479 18.18 -14.84 -51.86
C THR A 479 19.38 -15.38 -52.61
N VAL A 480 19.21 -16.54 -53.24
CA VAL A 480 20.20 -17.07 -54.18
C VAL A 480 19.84 -16.58 -55.58
N ASN A 481 20.72 -15.78 -56.16
CA ASN A 481 20.60 -15.26 -57.50
C ASN A 481 20.82 -16.38 -58.51
N ALA A 482 20.14 -16.29 -59.65
CA ALA A 482 20.39 -17.21 -60.76
C ALA A 482 21.84 -17.05 -61.23
N PRO A 483 22.52 -18.16 -61.61
CA PRO A 483 23.84 -18.09 -62.19
C PRO A 483 23.80 -17.24 -63.47
N ALA A 484 24.78 -16.35 -63.61
CA ALA A 484 24.92 -15.48 -64.79
C ALA A 484 25.26 -16.26 -66.08
N VAL A 485 25.65 -17.53 -65.93
CA VAL A 485 26.02 -18.44 -67.02
C VAL A 485 25.05 -19.62 -67.00
N SER A 486 24.27 -19.78 -68.06
CA SER A 486 23.40 -20.94 -68.19
C SER A 486 24.19 -22.14 -68.66
N ALA A 487 24.36 -23.16 -67.80
CA ALA A 487 24.96 -24.43 -68.20
C ALA A 487 24.16 -25.14 -69.32
N ARG A 488 22.87 -24.79 -69.49
CA ARG A 488 22.00 -25.33 -70.54
C ARG A 488 22.21 -24.66 -71.90
N HIS A 489 22.57 -23.38 -71.90
CA HIS A 489 22.69 -22.57 -73.12
C HIS A 489 24.14 -22.21 -73.47
N SER A 490 25.07 -22.45 -72.55
CA SER A 490 26.51 -22.34 -72.77
C SER A 490 27.05 -23.66 -73.33
N THR A 491 28.03 -23.57 -74.23
CA THR A 491 28.62 -24.75 -74.90
C THR A 491 30.14 -24.72 -74.80
N PHE A 492 30.76 -25.87 -74.60
CA PHE A 492 32.20 -26.06 -74.69
C PHE A 492 32.51 -27.06 -75.80
N THR A 493 33.24 -26.63 -76.82
CA THR A 493 33.47 -27.43 -78.03
C THR A 493 34.93 -27.43 -78.48
N PRO A 494 35.47 -28.56 -78.95
CA PRO A 494 34.86 -29.90 -78.90
C PRO A 494 34.87 -30.50 -77.48
N ALA A 495 33.84 -31.28 -77.13
CA ALA A 495 33.72 -31.90 -75.79
C ALA A 495 34.82 -32.94 -75.50
N HIS A 496 35.40 -33.52 -76.55
CA HIS A 496 36.50 -34.47 -76.48
C HIS A 496 37.54 -34.11 -77.55
N THR A 497 38.81 -34.24 -77.20
CA THR A 497 39.92 -34.03 -78.13
C THR A 497 40.94 -35.15 -77.96
N VAL A 498 41.47 -35.65 -79.06
CA VAL A 498 42.63 -36.54 -79.09
C VAL A 498 43.68 -35.90 -79.99
N LEU A 499 44.87 -35.63 -79.44
CA LEU A 499 46.00 -35.06 -80.17
C LEU A 499 47.21 -36.00 -80.08
N PRO A 500 48.01 -36.12 -81.16
CA PRO A 500 49.30 -36.79 -81.09
C PRO A 500 50.28 -35.99 -80.22
N ALA A 501 51.14 -36.68 -79.47
CA ALA A 501 52.16 -36.07 -78.61
C ALA A 501 53.39 -35.62 -79.43
N ASP A 502 53.18 -34.81 -80.46
CA ASP A 502 54.20 -34.39 -81.43
C ASP A 502 54.76 -32.97 -81.18
N GLY A 503 54.23 -32.28 -80.17
CA GLY A 503 54.61 -30.91 -79.81
C GLY A 503 54.28 -29.85 -80.86
N LYS A 504 53.54 -30.20 -81.91
CA LYS A 504 53.22 -29.32 -83.06
C LYS A 504 51.73 -29.20 -83.29
N THR A 505 50.97 -30.26 -83.08
CA THR A 505 49.53 -30.28 -83.34
C THR A 505 48.77 -29.52 -82.25
N GLN A 506 47.90 -28.60 -82.67
CA GLN A 506 47.09 -27.76 -81.78
C GLN A 506 45.60 -27.99 -82.02
N GLN A 507 44.81 -27.91 -80.94
CA GLN A 507 43.34 -27.88 -80.99
C GLN A 507 42.84 -26.59 -80.35
N THR A 508 41.94 -25.88 -81.04
CA THR A 508 41.20 -24.77 -80.45
C THR A 508 40.01 -25.30 -79.66
N LEU A 509 39.94 -24.93 -78.38
CA LEU A 509 38.79 -25.15 -77.52
C LEU A 509 38.00 -23.85 -77.43
N THR A 510 36.68 -23.91 -77.64
CA THR A 510 35.80 -22.74 -77.62
C THR A 510 34.78 -22.89 -76.50
N LEU A 511 34.77 -21.93 -75.57
CA LEU A 511 33.73 -21.76 -74.56
C LEU A 511 32.81 -20.62 -75.01
N ALA A 512 31.55 -20.93 -75.31
CA ALA A 512 30.52 -19.93 -75.56
C ALA A 512 29.62 -19.83 -74.33
N ILE A 513 29.61 -18.67 -73.68
CA ILE A 513 28.82 -18.36 -72.49
C ILE A 513 27.53 -17.65 -72.92
N ARG A 514 26.38 -18.11 -72.40
CA ARG A 514 25.08 -17.47 -72.61
C ARG A 514 24.25 -17.41 -71.34
#